data_AF-A0AAD2UIW7-F1
#
_entry.id   AF-A0AAD2UIW7-F1
#
_cell.length_a   1.000
_cell.length_b   1.000
_cell.length_c   1.000
_cell.angle_alpha   90.00
_cell.angle_beta   90.00
_cell.angle_gamma   90.00
#
_symmetry.space_group_name_H-M   'P 1'
#
loop_
_entity.id
_entity.type
_entity.pdbx_description
1 polymer ?
#
loop_
_entity_poly.entity_id
_entity_poly.type
_entity_poly.pdbx_seq_one_letter_code
_entity_poly.pdbx_strand_id
1 'polypeptide(L)'
;MATKEENQKRLRQLAGLLGREADMSGSAADIAQRVSEWEEELAASREGIMPGDESGPEQNHTDDGEQLHNTDATDDVKAVRVRQCLHVMGYCPETGRPVELTYRGMRVLVPSPLATAMIQHGTAEHA
;
A
#
# COMPACT_ATOMS: atom_id res chain seq x y z
N MET A 1 -3.26 34.90 -8.91
CA MET A 1 -2.22 33.85 -8.85
C MET A 1 -1.52 34.00 -7.52
N ALA A 2 -1.33 32.90 -6.77
CA ALA A 2 -0.58 32.95 -5.51
C ALA A 2 0.86 33.41 -5.79
N THR A 3 1.39 34.27 -4.93
CA THR A 3 2.76 34.78 -5.05
C THR A 3 3.76 33.69 -4.65
N LYS A 4 5.01 33.83 -5.10
CA LYS A 4 6.09 32.90 -4.77
C LYS A 4 6.25 32.69 -3.25
N GLU A 5 6.11 33.76 -2.48
CA GLU A 5 6.21 33.72 -1.02
C GLU A 5 5.05 32.97 -0.36
N GLU A 6 3.82 33.13 -0.88
CA GLU A 6 2.65 32.37 -0.42
C GLU A 6 2.85 30.87 -0.66
N ASN A 7 3.33 30.49 -1.85
CA ASN A 7 3.61 29.09 -2.18
C ASN A 7 4.73 28.51 -1.31
N GLN A 8 5.78 29.28 -0.99
CA GLN A 8 6.83 28.82 -0.07
C GLN A 8 6.32 28.60 1.35
N LYS A 9 5.47 29.50 1.86
CA LYS A 9 4.82 29.31 3.17
C LYS A 9 3.93 28.08 3.18
N ARG A 10 3.20 27.82 2.08
CA ARG A 10 2.35 26.64 1.95
C ARG A 10 3.18 25.35 1.89
N LEU A 11 4.22 25.33 1.07
CA LEU A 11 5.12 24.18 0.93
C LEU A 11 5.79 23.80 2.26
N ARG A 12 6.21 24.79 3.05
CA ARG A 12 6.78 24.54 4.39
C ARG A 12 5.79 23.88 5.35
N GLN A 13 4.53 24.30 5.31
CA GLN A 13 3.47 23.68 6.13
C GLN A 13 3.24 22.22 5.70
N LEU A 14 3.17 21.98 4.40
CA LEU A 14 2.99 20.63 3.84
C LEU A 14 4.19 19.71 4.16
N ALA A 15 5.41 20.24 4.11
CA ALA A 15 6.62 19.53 4.54
C ALA A 15 6.53 19.06 5.99
N GLY A 16 6.10 19.95 6.89
CA GLY A 16 5.89 19.61 8.30
C GLY A 16 4.84 18.52 8.51
N LEU A 17 3.74 18.55 7.75
CA LEU A 17 2.68 17.54 7.81
C LEU A 17 3.13 16.18 7.26
N LEU A 18 3.98 16.18 6.24
CA LEU A 18 4.48 14.97 5.59
C LEU A 18 5.82 14.46 6.16
N GLY A 19 6.39 15.16 7.14
CA GLY A 19 7.66 14.78 7.76
C GLY A 19 8.87 14.83 6.83
N ARG A 20 8.84 15.66 5.77
CA ARG A 20 9.92 15.78 4.77
C ARG A 20 10.46 17.20 4.68
N GLU A 21 11.72 17.34 4.25
CA GLU A 21 12.33 18.65 3.99
C GLU A 21 11.80 19.24 2.68
N ALA A 22 11.20 20.44 2.76
CA ALA A 22 10.81 21.18 1.57
C ALA A 22 12.03 21.88 0.98
N ASP A 23 12.46 21.44 -0.20
CA ASP A 23 13.30 22.28 -1.04
C ASP A 23 12.48 23.54 -1.43
N MET A 24 13.04 24.72 -1.20
CA MET A 24 12.40 26.01 -1.49
C MET A 24 13.05 26.70 -2.70
N SER A 25 13.97 26.01 -3.36
CA SER A 25 14.67 26.50 -4.53
C SER A 25 13.77 26.41 -5.77
N GLY A 26 14.01 27.29 -6.74
CA GLY A 26 13.29 27.26 -8.02
C GLY A 26 12.36 28.46 -8.29
N SER A 27 11.66 28.35 -9.41
CA SER A 27 10.74 29.37 -9.95
C SER A 27 9.38 29.33 -9.26
N ALA A 28 8.61 30.42 -9.33
CA ALA A 28 7.28 30.49 -8.69
C ALA A 28 6.33 29.38 -9.17
N ALA A 29 6.41 29.01 -10.45
CA ALA A 29 5.63 27.92 -11.04
C ALA A 29 6.04 26.53 -10.50
N ASP A 30 7.35 26.31 -10.32
CA ASP A 30 7.89 25.05 -9.79
C ASP A 30 7.42 24.81 -8.35
N ILE A 31 7.48 25.86 -7.51
CA ILE A 31 7.00 25.81 -6.13
C ILE A 31 5.47 25.65 -6.10
N ALA A 32 4.72 26.29 -7.01
CA ALA A 32 3.27 26.15 -7.08
C ALA A 32 2.84 24.72 -7.44
N GLN A 33 3.53 24.10 -8.40
CA GLN A 33 3.27 22.73 -8.81
C GLN A 33 3.51 21.77 -7.63
N ARG A 34 4.65 21.91 -6.97
CA ARG A 34 5.02 21.09 -5.81
C ARG A 34 4.03 21.22 -4.65
N VAL A 35 3.53 22.43 -4.40
CA VAL A 35 2.45 22.67 -3.43
C VAL A 35 1.19 21.91 -3.82
N SER A 36 0.75 22.00 -5.09
CA SER A 36 -0.43 21.30 -5.58
C SER A 36 -0.31 19.77 -5.44
N GLU A 37 0.84 19.22 -5.82
CA GLU A 37 1.12 17.78 -5.70
C GLU A 37 1.03 17.33 -4.23
N TRP A 38 1.61 18.09 -3.31
CA TRP A 38 1.65 17.74 -1.90
C TRP A 38 0.29 17.94 -1.20
N GLU A 39 -0.51 18.91 -1.65
CA GLU A 39 -1.88 19.08 -1.19
C GLU A 39 -2.76 17.89 -1.62
N GLU A 40 -2.58 17.38 -2.84
CA GLU A 40 -3.26 16.18 -3.32
C GLU A 40 -2.83 14.93 -2.52
N GLU A 41 -1.53 14.77 -2.22
CA GLU A 41 -1.05 13.65 -1.38
C GLU A 41 -1.65 13.69 0.03
N LEU A 42 -1.76 14.87 0.65
CA LEU A 42 -2.42 15.01 1.96
C LEU A 42 -3.93 14.82 1.89
N ALA A 43 -4.57 15.31 0.83
CA ALA A 43 -6.00 15.10 0.61
C ALA A 43 -6.30 13.61 0.44
N ALA A 44 -5.54 12.90 -0.40
CA ALA A 44 -5.66 11.45 -0.60
C ALA A 44 -5.38 10.67 0.71
N SER A 45 -4.40 11.11 1.51
CA SER A 45 -4.13 10.52 2.82
C SER A 45 -5.29 10.72 3.82
N ARG A 46 -6.08 11.79 3.66
CA ARG A 46 -7.26 12.10 4.48
C ARG A 46 -8.55 11.45 3.95
N GLU A 47 -8.68 11.32 2.62
CA GLU A 47 -9.80 10.69 1.93
C GLU A 47 -9.75 9.15 1.95
N GLY A 48 -8.65 8.56 2.44
CA GLY A 48 -8.61 7.16 2.87
C GLY A 48 -9.53 6.84 4.06
N ILE A 49 -10.16 7.85 4.67
CA ILE A 49 -11.27 7.70 5.63
C ILE A 49 -12.56 8.14 4.93
N MET A 50 -13.23 7.19 4.28
CA MET A 50 -14.61 7.34 3.84
C MET A 50 -15.49 7.67 5.05
N PRO A 51 -16.23 8.79 5.08
CA PRO A 51 -17.26 9.01 6.09
C PRO A 51 -18.52 8.25 5.66
N GLY A 52 -18.58 6.97 6.01
CA GLY A 52 -19.84 6.24 6.07
C GLY A 52 -20.52 6.55 7.38
N ASP A 53 -21.41 7.55 7.38
CA ASP A 53 -22.28 7.89 8.51
C ASP A 53 -23.30 6.76 8.72
N GLU A 54 -23.12 5.93 9.74
CA GLU A 54 -24.22 5.51 10.62
C GLU A 54 -23.68 4.95 11.96
N SER A 55 -24.05 5.64 13.05
CA SER A 55 -24.25 5.11 14.42
C SER A 55 -23.05 4.65 15.28
N GLY A 56 -22.70 5.50 16.26
CA GLY A 56 -22.44 5.05 17.64
C GLY A 56 -20.98 5.15 18.14
N PRO A 57 -20.71 5.80 19.29
CA PRO A 57 -19.39 5.80 19.90
C PRO A 57 -19.24 4.52 20.73
N GLU A 58 -18.61 3.49 20.18
CA GLU A 58 -18.19 2.35 20.98
C GLU A 58 -16.70 2.10 20.83
N GLN A 59 -16.04 2.43 21.93
CA GLN A 59 -14.74 2.00 22.39
C GLN A 59 -14.24 0.71 21.71
N ASN A 60 -13.10 0.78 21.02
CA ASN A 60 -12.19 -0.36 20.91
C ASN A 60 -10.79 0.20 21.16
N HIS A 61 -10.37 0.13 22.43
CA HIS A 61 -9.42 -0.91 22.85
C HIS A 61 -8.22 -0.96 21.90
N THR A 62 -7.13 -0.38 22.40
CA THR A 62 -5.79 -0.88 22.19
C THR A 62 -5.83 -2.40 22.02
N ASP A 63 -5.59 -2.85 20.79
CA ASP A 63 -5.25 -4.22 20.44
C ASP A 63 -3.91 -4.04 19.73
N ASP A 64 -2.85 -4.00 20.54
CA ASP A 64 -1.82 -5.03 20.52
C ASP A 64 -1.37 -5.25 19.07
N GLY A 65 -0.16 -4.86 18.68
CA GLY A 65 0.99 -5.55 19.23
C GLY A 65 1.05 -7.02 18.80
N GLU A 66 0.16 -7.49 17.91
CA GLU A 66 0.31 -8.76 17.21
C GLU A 66 1.44 -8.63 16.19
N GLN A 67 2.65 -8.69 16.74
CA GLN A 67 3.73 -9.53 16.27
C GLN A 67 3.11 -10.72 15.53
N LEU A 68 2.88 -10.54 14.22
CA LEU A 68 2.39 -11.58 13.35
C LEU A 68 3.34 -12.73 13.55
N HIS A 69 2.78 -13.71 14.23
CA HIS A 69 3.42 -14.88 14.73
C HIS A 69 4.28 -15.40 13.58
N ASN A 70 5.60 -15.40 13.78
CA ASN A 70 6.49 -16.32 13.09
C ASN A 70 6.05 -17.72 13.51
N THR A 71 4.90 -18.17 13.02
CA THR A 71 4.48 -19.55 13.16
C THR A 71 5.24 -20.25 12.07
N ASP A 72 6.33 -20.86 12.50
CA ASP A 72 6.69 -22.23 12.16
C ASP A 72 5.42 -23.10 11.97
N ALA A 73 4.75 -22.88 10.85
CA ALA A 73 3.65 -23.69 10.35
C ALA A 73 4.10 -24.14 8.97
N THR A 74 4.89 -25.21 8.97
CA THR A 74 4.98 -26.15 7.86
C THR A 74 3.60 -26.76 7.61
N ASP A 75 2.63 -25.98 7.14
CA ASP A 75 1.27 -26.47 6.88
C ASP A 75 0.89 -26.17 5.42
N ASP A 76 1.26 -27.13 4.56
CA ASP A 76 0.81 -27.31 3.18
C ASP A 76 0.80 -26.04 2.28
N VAL A 77 1.98 -25.58 1.85
CA VAL A 77 2.10 -24.60 0.76
C VAL A 77 2.05 -25.29 -0.61
N LYS A 78 1.35 -24.68 -1.57
CA LYS A 78 1.27 -25.16 -2.96
C LYS A 78 1.83 -24.15 -3.93
N ALA A 79 2.51 -24.67 -4.95
CA ALA A 79 2.96 -23.88 -6.09
C ALA A 79 1.78 -23.67 -7.05
N VAL A 80 1.50 -22.39 -7.35
CA VAL A 80 0.52 -22.00 -8.37
C VAL A 80 1.16 -21.08 -9.40
N ARG A 81 0.72 -21.20 -10.65
CA ARG A 81 1.11 -20.33 -11.75
C ARG A 81 0.02 -19.29 -11.96
N VAL A 82 0.34 -18.03 -11.74
CA VAL A 82 -0.67 -16.97 -11.83
C VAL A 82 -1.01 -16.66 -13.29
N ARG A 83 -2.29 -16.37 -13.58
CA ARG A 83 -2.79 -16.09 -14.94
C ARG A 83 -2.92 -14.59 -15.23
N GLN A 84 -2.83 -13.76 -14.21
CA GLN A 84 -2.92 -12.30 -14.29
C GLN A 84 -2.00 -11.64 -13.27
N CYS A 85 -1.93 -10.31 -13.31
CA CYS A 85 -1.27 -9.53 -12.27
C CYS A 85 -2.11 -9.62 -10.98
N LEU A 86 -1.51 -10.03 -9.86
CA LEU A 86 -2.22 -10.23 -8.60
C LEU A 86 -1.33 -9.87 -7.41
N HIS A 87 -1.88 -9.09 -6.47
CA HIS A 87 -1.29 -8.95 -5.14
C HIS A 87 -1.57 -10.20 -4.32
N VAL A 88 -0.51 -10.87 -3.86
CA VAL A 88 -0.60 -12.10 -3.10
C VAL A 88 0.59 -12.19 -2.16
N MET A 89 0.35 -12.56 -0.90
CA MET A 89 1.42 -12.83 0.05
C MET A 89 1.89 -14.27 -0.15
N GLY A 90 3.05 -14.44 -0.80
CA GLY A 90 3.61 -15.76 -1.06
C GLY A 90 5.13 -15.75 -1.17
N TYR A 91 5.70 -16.87 -1.61
CA TYR A 91 7.15 -17.03 -1.74
C TYR A 91 7.53 -17.47 -3.14
N CYS A 92 8.62 -16.92 -3.68
CA CYS A 92 9.20 -17.39 -4.93
C CYS A 92 9.79 -18.80 -4.72
N PRO A 93 9.37 -19.84 -5.45
CA PRO A 93 9.86 -21.21 -5.25
C PRO A 93 11.34 -21.37 -5.55
N GLU A 94 11.92 -20.51 -6.40
CA GLU A 94 13.31 -20.55 -6.82
C GLU A 94 14.24 -19.90 -5.79
N THR A 95 13.82 -18.81 -5.16
CA THR A 95 14.68 -18.02 -4.27
C THR A 95 14.25 -18.05 -2.80
N GLY A 96 13.07 -18.59 -2.49
CA GLY A 96 12.45 -18.56 -1.15
C GLY A 96 12.13 -17.16 -0.64
N ARG A 97 12.21 -16.12 -1.50
CA ARG A 97 11.98 -14.73 -1.09
C ARG A 97 10.49 -14.43 -1.06
N PRO A 98 10.03 -13.57 -0.14
CA PRO A 98 8.66 -13.09 -0.14
C PRO A 98 8.36 -12.35 -1.45
N VAL A 99 7.14 -12.53 -1.94
CA VAL A 99 6.59 -11.87 -3.11
C VAL A 99 5.22 -11.34 -2.71
N GLU A 100 4.98 -10.05 -2.96
CA GLU A 100 3.69 -9.39 -2.70
C GLU A 100 2.93 -9.09 -4.00
N LEU A 101 3.64 -8.98 -5.12
CA LEU A 101 3.08 -8.72 -6.45
C LEU A 101 3.57 -9.78 -7.44
N THR A 102 2.63 -10.45 -8.09
CA THR A 102 2.90 -11.48 -9.10
C THR A 102 2.38 -11.05 -10.46
N TYR A 103 3.09 -11.44 -11.52
CA TYR A 103 2.74 -11.20 -12.92
C TYR A 103 2.37 -12.51 -13.61
N ARG A 104 1.53 -12.42 -14.66
CA ARG A 104 1.08 -13.58 -15.44
C ARG A 104 2.26 -14.50 -15.81
N GLY A 105 2.12 -15.78 -15.48
CA GLY A 105 3.09 -16.83 -15.74
C GLY A 105 4.07 -17.09 -14.60
N MET A 106 4.16 -16.20 -13.60
CA MET A 106 5.00 -16.40 -12.42
C MET A 106 4.49 -17.57 -11.57
N ARG A 107 5.45 -18.29 -10.97
CA ARG A 107 5.19 -19.36 -9.99
C ARG A 107 5.37 -18.80 -8.60
N VAL A 108 4.42 -19.08 -7.71
CA VAL A 108 4.45 -18.64 -6.31
C VAL A 108 3.97 -19.76 -5.40
N LEU A 109 4.63 -19.90 -4.25
CA LEU A 109 4.20 -20.75 -3.15
C LEU A 109 3.26 -19.96 -2.27
N VAL A 110 2.04 -20.46 -2.10
CA VAL A 110 1.00 -19.87 -1.24
C VAL A 110 0.37 -20.95 -0.38
N PRO A 111 -0.28 -20.60 0.75
CA PRO A 111 -1.02 -21.58 1.55
C PRO A 111 -2.06 -22.35 0.72
N SER A 112 -2.24 -23.65 0.96
CA SER A 112 -3.17 -24.52 0.21
C SER A 112 -4.62 -24.01 0.08
N PRO A 113 -5.24 -23.42 1.13
CA PRO A 113 -6.57 -22.82 1.01
C PRO A 113 -6.59 -21.68 -0.01
N LEU A 114 -5.55 -20.84 -0.01
CA LEU A 114 -5.41 -19.72 -0.94
C LEU A 114 -5.16 -20.21 -2.37
N ALA A 115 -4.29 -21.21 -2.57
CA ALA A 115 -4.09 -21.83 -3.87
C ALA A 115 -5.41 -22.34 -4.46
N THR A 116 -6.21 -23.04 -3.65
CA THR A 116 -7.50 -23.58 -4.05
C THR A 116 -8.46 -22.48 -4.49
N ALA A 117 -8.56 -21.38 -3.72
CA ALA A 117 -9.35 -20.22 -4.09
C ALA A 117 -8.86 -19.60 -5.42
N MET A 118 -7.56 -19.37 -5.57
CA MET A 118 -7.00 -18.78 -6.80
C MET A 118 -7.32 -19.61 -8.05
N ILE A 119 -7.31 -20.94 -7.93
CA ILE A 119 -7.68 -21.86 -9.02
C ILE A 119 -9.18 -21.79 -9.31
N GLN A 120 -10.03 -21.82 -8.28
CA GLN A 120 -11.49 -21.72 -8.45
C GLN A 120 -11.92 -20.40 -9.08
N HIS A 121 -11.28 -19.30 -8.70
CA HIS A 121 -11.50 -17.97 -9.29
C HIS A 121 -10.82 -17.79 -10.66
N GLY A 122 -10.06 -18.78 -11.13
CA GLY A 122 -9.38 -18.74 -12.44
C GLY A 122 -8.23 -17.73 -12.52
N THR A 123 -7.77 -17.19 -11.39
CA THR A 123 -6.66 -16.23 -11.30
C THR A 123 -5.30 -16.92 -11.29
N ALA A 124 -5.25 -18.22 -10.98
CA ALA A 124 -4.08 -19.07 -11.11
C ALA A 124 -4.43 -20.49 -11.58
N GLU A 125 -3.41 -21.27 -11.92
CA GLU A 125 -3.49 -22.69 -12.22
C GLU A 125 -2.42 -23.46 -11.45
N HIS A 126 -2.48 -24.78 -11.45
CA HIS A 126 -1.45 -25.63 -10.82
C HIS A 126 -0.11 -25.41 -11.54
N ALA A 127 0.97 -25.19 -10.78
CA ALA A 127 2.29 -24.81 -11.32
C ALA A 127 3.18 -25.98 -11.74
#